data_AF-A0A2E0PV20-F1
#
_entry.id   AF-A0A2E0PV20-F1
#
_cell.length_a   1.000
_cell.length_b   1.000
_cell.length_c   1.000
_cell.angle_alpha   90.00
_cell.angle_beta   90.00
_cell.angle_gamma   90.00
#
_symmetry.space_group_name_H-M   'P 1'
#
loop_
_entity.id
_entity.type
_entity.pdbx_description
1 polymer ?
#
loop_
_entity_poly.entity_id
_entity_poly.type
_entity_poly.pdbx_seq_one_letter_code
_entity_poly.pdbx_strand_id
1 'polypeptide(L)'
;MVQNKNDMGYLEDYTYQIFNNIKHPEKFMRKILFRGFFIIFALSGLIFTGTTQARVKCWVNNDGVRECGNRIPPEYAQKEHSELGKGGLIRKKNKGAKSNKELKEAELLEKNQAKQKEIIAKERMQDEMLLARFTSINEIEKALDERISALDSVIELTKTRNEKIEIDLNKRIQTVSDANKSGNTYPESLIKNIESLKRQLSNNNSFMKERYAEREDIKIAHELDIRRFKKLKKIK
;
A
#
# COMPACT_ATOMS: atom_id res chain seq x y z
N MET A 1 1.99 24.49 -32.73
CA MET A 1 2.86 23.41 -32.21
C MET A 1 2.25 22.93 -30.92
N VAL A 2 1.73 21.71 -30.94
CA VAL A 2 1.07 21.03 -29.82
C VAL A 2 2.15 20.24 -29.08
N GLN A 3 2.29 20.45 -27.77
CA GLN A 3 2.91 19.44 -26.91
C GLN A 3 1.97 19.13 -25.74
N ASN A 4 1.38 17.94 -25.89
CA ASN A 4 0.64 17.18 -24.91
C ASN A 4 1.66 16.42 -24.03
N LYS A 5 1.54 16.53 -22.71
CA LYS A 5 2.17 15.61 -21.75
C LYS A 5 1.19 15.32 -20.62
N ASN A 6 0.41 14.27 -20.83
CA ASN A 6 0.05 13.21 -19.90
C ASN A 6 -0.18 13.62 -18.43
N ASP A 7 -1.45 13.89 -18.14
CA ASP A 7 -2.07 13.66 -16.84
C ASP A 7 -2.06 12.17 -16.48
N MET A 8 -1.33 11.79 -15.43
CA MET A 8 -1.48 10.50 -14.75
C MET A 8 -1.05 10.61 -13.28
N GLY A 9 -1.70 11.50 -12.53
CA GLY A 9 -1.32 11.83 -11.15
C GLY A 9 -2.46 12.20 -10.22
N TYR A 10 -3.63 11.57 -10.37
CA TYR A 10 -4.81 11.89 -9.54
C TYR A 10 -5.56 10.65 -9.03
N LEU A 11 -4.87 9.64 -8.50
CA LEU A 11 -5.52 8.51 -7.80
C LEU A 11 -4.66 7.89 -6.68
N GLU A 12 -3.86 8.67 -5.94
CA GLU A 12 -2.98 8.12 -4.90
C GLU A 12 -3.18 8.64 -3.46
N ASP A 13 -4.26 9.37 -3.15
CA ASP A 13 -4.32 10.08 -1.84
C ASP A 13 -5.65 10.01 -1.06
N TYR A 14 -6.36 8.87 -1.08
CA TYR A 14 -7.58 8.68 -0.25
C TYR A 14 -7.52 7.52 0.75
N THR A 15 -6.37 6.88 0.96
CA THR A 15 -6.23 5.77 1.93
C THR A 15 -5.44 6.11 3.20
N TYR A 16 -5.20 7.40 3.48
CA TYR A 16 -4.38 7.85 4.61
C TYR A 16 -5.15 8.66 5.66
N GLN A 17 -6.28 8.17 6.19
CA GLN A 17 -6.84 8.81 7.40
C GLN A 17 -7.82 8.01 8.26
N ILE A 18 -7.83 6.68 8.22
CA ILE A 18 -8.56 5.89 9.23
C ILE A 18 -7.64 4.78 9.73
N PHE A 19 -7.56 4.63 11.05
CA PHE A 19 -6.75 3.67 11.83
C PHE A 19 -5.35 4.10 12.28
N ASN A 20 -5.27 5.18 13.08
CA ASN A 20 -4.19 5.31 14.06
C ASN A 20 -4.72 5.92 15.36
N ASN A 21 -5.37 5.09 16.19
CA ASN A 21 -5.45 5.36 17.62
C ASN A 21 -5.80 4.12 18.46
N ILE A 22 -4.94 3.09 18.50
CA ILE A 22 -5.01 2.05 19.55
C ILE A 22 -3.59 1.64 20.00
N LYS A 23 -3.11 2.37 21.00
CA LYS A 23 -2.39 1.95 22.23
C LYS A 23 -1.68 0.58 22.21
N HIS A 24 -0.35 0.61 22.30
CA HIS A 24 0.53 -0.51 22.67
C HIS A 24 0.18 -1.10 24.06
N PRO A 25 0.16 -2.44 24.16
CA PRO A 25 1.01 -3.16 25.12
C PRO A 25 1.58 -4.43 24.44
N GLU A 26 2.85 -4.78 24.59
CA GLU A 26 3.28 -5.90 25.45
C GLU A 26 4.83 -5.86 25.50
N LYS A 27 5.39 -5.20 26.52
CA LYS A 27 6.76 -5.42 26.98
C LYS A 27 6.66 -5.80 28.44
N PHE A 28 6.45 -7.08 28.73
CA PHE A 28 6.67 -7.59 30.07
C PHE A 28 6.95 -9.09 30.02
N MET A 29 8.21 -9.46 30.21
CA MET A 29 8.66 -10.65 30.95
C MET A 29 10.19 -10.68 30.89
N ARG A 30 10.79 -9.97 31.85
CA ARG A 30 12.21 -10.01 32.16
C ARG A 30 12.34 -10.59 33.56
N LYS A 31 13.07 -11.71 33.66
CA LYS A 31 13.72 -12.30 34.85
C LYS A 31 12.81 -12.99 35.86
N ILE A 32 13.42 -13.92 36.62
CA ILE A 32 12.89 -14.88 37.61
C ILE A 32 12.73 -16.24 36.88
N LEU A 33 13.57 -17.28 36.99
CA LEU A 33 14.40 -17.82 38.07
C LEU A 33 15.55 -18.66 37.45
N PHE A 34 16.80 -18.39 37.77
CA PHE A 34 17.88 -19.41 37.82
C PHE A 34 18.98 -18.84 38.73
N ARG A 35 18.64 -18.69 40.02
CA ARG A 35 19.59 -18.49 41.12
C ARG A 35 19.39 -19.68 42.04
N GLY A 36 20.34 -20.60 42.09
CA GLY A 36 20.25 -21.75 42.98
C GLY A 36 20.95 -23.02 42.51
N PHE A 37 22.08 -22.92 41.80
CA PHE A 37 23.04 -24.02 41.74
C PHE A 37 24.45 -23.48 41.53
N PHE A 38 24.85 -22.59 42.44
CA PHE A 38 26.25 -22.26 42.68
C PHE A 38 26.52 -22.66 44.11
N ILE A 39 27.21 -23.79 44.28
CA ILE A 39 28.12 -24.18 45.36
C ILE A 39 28.24 -25.71 45.29
N ILE A 40 29.48 -26.20 45.29
CA ILE A 40 29.95 -27.59 45.09
C ILE A 40 30.24 -27.97 43.62
N PHE A 41 31.30 -27.38 43.06
CA PHE A 41 32.31 -28.12 42.29
C PHE A 41 33.64 -27.33 42.28
N ALA A 42 34.11 -26.97 43.48
CA ALA A 42 35.47 -26.50 43.70
C ALA A 42 36.31 -27.71 44.11
N LEU A 43 36.90 -28.39 43.12
CA LEU A 43 38.18 -29.14 43.14
C LEU A 43 38.19 -30.09 41.93
N SER A 44 38.58 -29.59 40.76
CA SER A 44 39.24 -30.39 39.74
C SER A 44 39.90 -29.46 38.72
N GLY A 45 40.96 -28.79 39.18
CA GLY A 45 41.93 -28.15 38.30
C GLY A 45 42.78 -29.23 37.63
N LEU A 46 42.35 -29.66 36.45
CA LEU A 46 43.13 -30.52 35.56
C LEU A 46 42.99 -29.95 34.15
N ILE A 47 43.94 -29.10 33.81
CA ILE A 47 44.59 -28.94 32.51
C ILE A 47 43.76 -29.53 31.34
N PHE A 48 42.77 -28.78 30.86
CA PHE A 48 42.28 -28.97 29.51
C PHE A 48 43.07 -28.01 28.60
N THR A 49 44.31 -28.39 28.31
CA THR A 49 44.96 -27.93 27.08
C THR A 49 44.15 -28.52 25.93
N GLY A 50 43.09 -27.83 25.54
CA GLY A 50 42.42 -28.13 24.29
C GLY A 50 43.48 -28.06 23.21
N THR A 51 43.84 -29.21 22.64
CA THR A 51 44.75 -29.28 21.51
C THR A 51 44.13 -28.41 20.41
N THR A 52 44.68 -27.22 20.19
CA THR A 52 44.39 -26.44 18.98
C THR A 52 44.95 -27.25 17.83
N GLN A 53 44.13 -28.17 17.32
CA GLN A 53 44.54 -28.98 16.20
C GLN A 53 44.75 -28.04 15.03
N ALA A 54 46.00 -27.87 14.60
CA ALA A 54 46.35 -27.02 13.47
C ALA A 54 45.54 -27.48 12.26
N ARG A 55 44.59 -26.64 11.82
CA ARG A 55 43.74 -26.93 10.66
C ARG A 55 44.35 -26.21 9.47
N VAL A 56 44.72 -26.97 8.45
CA VAL A 56 45.26 -26.42 7.21
C VAL A 56 44.10 -25.84 6.40
N LYS A 57 44.20 -24.55 6.08
CA LYS A 57 43.27 -23.84 5.21
C LYS A 57 43.93 -23.60 3.86
N CYS A 58 43.23 -23.83 2.77
CA CYS A 58 43.73 -23.62 1.43
C CYS A 58 42.89 -22.59 0.67
N TRP A 59 43.56 -21.66 -0.02
CA TRP A 59 42.97 -20.60 -0.84
C TRP A 59 43.71 -20.49 -2.18
N VAL A 60 43.22 -19.65 -3.09
CA VAL A 60 43.88 -19.33 -4.36
C VAL A 60 44.42 -17.91 -4.28
N ASN A 61 45.71 -17.72 -4.53
CA ASN A 61 46.38 -16.42 -4.51
C ASN A 61 46.09 -15.62 -5.80
N ASN A 62 46.64 -14.41 -5.93
CA ASN A 62 46.38 -13.56 -7.10
C ASN A 62 46.99 -14.09 -8.41
N ASP A 63 48.00 -14.97 -8.33
CA ASP A 63 48.62 -15.64 -9.48
C ASP A 63 47.88 -16.93 -9.89
N GLY A 64 46.74 -17.22 -9.26
CA GLY A 64 45.95 -18.42 -9.52
C GLY A 64 46.51 -19.70 -8.87
N VAL A 65 47.53 -19.57 -8.02
CA VAL A 65 48.18 -20.71 -7.35
C VAL A 65 47.44 -21.05 -6.06
N ARG A 66 47.20 -22.34 -5.85
CA ARG A 66 46.60 -22.86 -4.61
C ARG A 66 47.64 -22.89 -3.50
N GLU A 67 47.43 -22.11 -2.46
CA GLU A 67 48.27 -22.08 -1.26
C GLU A 67 47.52 -22.70 -0.08
N CYS A 68 48.27 -23.29 0.85
CA CYS A 68 47.74 -23.91 2.06
C CYS A 68 48.57 -23.51 3.28
N GLY A 69 47.92 -23.12 4.36
CA GLY A 69 48.59 -22.71 5.58
C GLY A 69 47.69 -22.76 6.81
N ASN A 70 48.28 -22.46 7.97
CA ASN A 70 47.55 -22.47 9.25
C ASN A 70 46.57 -21.29 9.40
N ARG A 71 46.80 -20.20 8.65
CA ARG A 71 45.97 -18.99 8.64
C ARG A 71 45.90 -18.44 7.21
N ILE A 72 44.71 -17.99 6.81
CA ILE A 72 44.50 -17.30 5.53
C ILE A 72 44.94 -15.85 5.70
N PRO A 73 45.81 -15.32 4.82
CA PRO A 73 46.16 -13.90 4.83
C PRO A 73 44.91 -13.00 4.74
N PRO A 74 44.90 -11.83 5.40
CA PRO A 74 43.72 -10.95 5.43
C PRO A 74 43.15 -10.61 4.05
N GLU A 75 44.01 -10.46 3.04
CA GLU A 75 43.65 -10.15 1.66
C GLU A 75 42.85 -11.26 0.92
N TYR A 76 42.94 -12.52 1.38
CA TYR A 76 42.20 -13.65 0.81
C TYR A 76 41.08 -14.15 1.72
N ALA A 77 40.91 -13.57 2.92
CA ALA A 77 39.95 -14.03 3.92
C ALA A 77 38.49 -13.98 3.44
N GLN A 78 38.18 -13.08 2.50
CA GLN A 78 36.85 -12.92 1.89
C GLN A 78 36.69 -13.73 0.59
N LYS A 79 37.73 -14.39 0.08
CA LYS A 79 37.65 -15.24 -1.13
C LYS A 79 37.22 -16.67 -0.78
N GLU A 80 36.89 -17.45 -1.78
CA GLU A 80 36.62 -18.88 -1.61
C GLU A 80 37.83 -19.60 -1.02
N HIS A 81 37.62 -20.40 0.03
CA HIS A 81 38.68 -21.18 0.65
C HIS A 81 38.15 -22.48 1.26
N SER A 82 39.03 -23.46 1.43
CA SER A 82 38.71 -24.77 2.00
C SER A 82 39.49 -25.03 3.29
N GLU A 83 38.90 -25.78 4.22
CA GLU A 83 39.58 -26.29 5.42
C GLU A 83 39.72 -27.80 5.30
N LEU A 84 40.94 -28.31 5.47
CA LEU A 84 41.27 -29.72 5.36
C LEU A 84 41.22 -30.41 6.74
N GLY A 85 40.71 -31.64 6.76
CA GLY A 85 40.69 -32.52 7.94
C GLY A 85 41.94 -33.39 8.06
N LYS A 86 41.97 -34.27 9.07
CA LYS A 86 43.03 -35.29 9.18
C LYS A 86 43.01 -36.16 7.90
N GLY A 87 44.17 -36.33 7.26
CA GLY A 87 44.30 -37.09 6.00
C GLY A 87 44.09 -36.28 4.71
N GLY A 88 44.03 -34.94 4.76
CA GLY A 88 44.01 -34.09 3.56
C GLY A 88 42.66 -33.97 2.86
N LEU A 89 41.59 -34.57 3.41
CA LEU A 89 40.24 -34.48 2.87
C LEU A 89 39.60 -33.11 3.17
N ILE A 90 38.87 -32.56 2.19
CA ILE A 90 38.14 -31.28 2.35
C ILE A 90 37.01 -31.49 3.35
N ARG A 91 37.10 -30.82 4.49
CA ARG A 91 36.09 -30.89 5.55
C ARG A 91 35.08 -29.76 5.46
N LYS A 92 35.51 -28.56 5.05
CA LYS A 92 34.65 -27.39 4.91
C LYS A 92 35.07 -26.58 3.70
N LYS A 93 34.11 -26.12 2.91
CA LYS A 93 34.32 -25.21 1.79
C LYS A 93 33.53 -23.92 2.05
N ASN A 94 34.21 -22.78 2.13
CA ASN A 94 33.60 -21.46 2.30
C ASN A 94 33.63 -20.78 0.93
N LYS A 95 32.47 -20.36 0.43
CA LYS A 95 32.30 -19.79 -0.92
C LYS A 95 32.80 -18.35 -1.09
N GLY A 96 33.46 -17.78 -0.08
CA GLY A 96 33.81 -16.35 -0.03
C GLY A 96 32.60 -15.45 0.27
N ALA A 97 32.85 -14.16 0.46
CA ALA A 97 31.80 -13.14 0.54
C ALA A 97 31.14 -12.98 -0.83
N LYS A 98 29.81 -12.82 -0.83
CA LYS A 98 29.04 -12.52 -2.05
C LYS A 98 29.60 -11.26 -2.71
N SER A 99 29.67 -11.28 -4.04
CA SER A 99 29.94 -10.09 -4.83
C SER A 99 28.89 -9.01 -4.57
N ASN A 100 29.26 -7.73 -4.68
CA ASN A 100 28.31 -6.61 -4.63
C ASN A 100 27.14 -6.79 -5.61
N LYS A 101 27.36 -7.48 -6.74
CA LYS A 101 26.30 -7.81 -7.71
C LYS A 101 25.36 -8.88 -7.17
N GLU A 102 25.89 -9.95 -6.59
CA GLU A 102 25.10 -11.05 -6.00
C GLU A 102 24.31 -10.61 -4.75
N LEU A 103 24.86 -9.65 -3.98
CA LEU A 103 24.13 -9.02 -2.88
C LEU A 103 22.94 -8.21 -3.39
N LYS A 104 23.15 -7.34 -4.39
CA LYS A 104 22.08 -6.54 -5.00
C LYS A 104 20.99 -7.39 -5.65
N GLU A 105 21.35 -8.49 -6.32
CA GLU A 105 20.39 -9.42 -6.91
C GLU A 105 19.57 -10.15 -5.82
N ALA A 106 20.21 -10.56 -4.72
CA ALA A 106 19.52 -11.18 -3.60
C ALA A 106 18.57 -10.19 -2.89
N GLU A 107 18.99 -8.95 -2.67
CA GLU A 107 18.15 -7.88 -2.11
C GLU A 107 16.94 -7.57 -3.00
N LEU A 108 17.14 -7.51 -4.32
CA LEU A 108 16.05 -7.29 -5.27
C LEU A 108 15.04 -8.46 -5.24
N LEU A 109 15.54 -9.69 -5.20
CA LEU A 109 14.69 -10.88 -5.10
C LEU A 109 13.89 -10.88 -3.80
N GLU A 110 14.53 -10.58 -2.67
CA GLU A 110 13.86 -10.49 -1.36
C GLU A 110 12.79 -9.39 -1.36
N LYS A 111 13.11 -8.21 -1.90
CA LYS A 111 12.14 -7.10 -2.03
C LYS A 111 10.94 -7.50 -2.89
N ASN A 112 11.18 -8.19 -4.00
CA ASN A 112 10.11 -8.67 -4.88
C ASN A 112 9.24 -9.72 -4.18
N GLN A 113 9.85 -10.67 -3.45
CA GLN A 113 9.12 -11.67 -2.66
C GLN A 113 8.30 -11.02 -1.53
N ALA A 114 8.86 -10.04 -0.83
CA ALA A 114 8.16 -9.29 0.20
C ALA A 114 6.95 -8.55 -0.39
N LYS A 115 7.12 -7.88 -1.53
CA LYS A 115 6.03 -7.20 -2.25
C LYS A 115 4.93 -8.17 -2.69
N GLN A 116 5.30 -9.36 -3.20
CA GLN A 116 4.32 -10.38 -3.57
C GLN A 116 3.54 -10.91 -2.36
N LYS A 117 4.23 -11.15 -1.24
CA LYS A 117 3.57 -11.56 0.01
C LYS A 117 2.60 -10.50 0.51
N GLU A 118 2.96 -9.22 0.42
CA GLU A 118 2.10 -8.10 0.79
C GLU A 118 0.85 -8.03 -0.09
N ILE A 119 0.99 -8.18 -1.41
CA ILE A 119 -0.15 -8.20 -2.35
C ILE A 119 -1.09 -9.36 -2.01
N ILE A 120 -0.57 -10.57 -1.81
CA ILE A 120 -1.39 -11.75 -1.46
C ILE A 120 -2.09 -11.55 -0.11
N ALA A 121 -1.40 -10.98 0.88
CA ALA A 121 -2.00 -10.70 2.19
C ALA A 121 -3.13 -9.67 2.07
N LYS A 122 -2.94 -8.61 1.27
CA LYS A 122 -3.97 -7.60 0.99
C LYS A 122 -5.18 -8.21 0.30
N GLU A 123 -4.98 -9.02 -0.73
CA GLU A 123 -6.08 -9.71 -1.43
C GLU A 123 -6.87 -10.62 -0.48
N ARG A 124 -6.18 -11.41 0.37
CA ARG A 124 -6.85 -12.27 1.35
C ARG A 124 -7.66 -11.47 2.36
N MET A 125 -7.10 -10.38 2.88
CA MET A 125 -7.80 -9.49 3.80
C MET A 125 -9.05 -8.88 3.15
N GLN A 126 -8.96 -8.47 1.88
CA GLN A 126 -10.11 -7.96 1.13
C GLN A 126 -11.19 -9.06 0.93
N ASP A 127 -10.79 -10.29 0.62
CA ASP A 127 -11.70 -11.43 0.51
C ASP A 127 -12.42 -11.72 1.83
N GLU A 128 -11.67 -11.74 2.94
CA GLU A 128 -12.22 -11.96 4.28
C GLU A 128 -13.21 -10.86 4.65
N MET A 129 -12.90 -9.60 4.36
CA MET A 129 -13.81 -8.48 4.57
C MET A 129 -15.08 -8.59 3.72
N LEU A 130 -14.94 -8.97 2.44
CA LEU A 130 -16.09 -9.16 1.54
C LEU A 130 -17.03 -10.24 2.07
N LEU A 131 -16.47 -11.38 2.49
CA LEU A 131 -17.23 -12.51 3.05
C LEU A 131 -17.79 -12.25 4.45
N ALA A 132 -17.14 -11.40 5.24
CA ALA A 132 -17.63 -10.99 6.55
C ALA A 132 -18.76 -9.96 6.45
N ARG A 133 -18.70 -9.09 5.44
CA ARG A 133 -19.69 -8.04 5.21
C ARG A 133 -20.99 -8.57 4.61
N PHE A 134 -20.90 -9.59 3.75
CA PHE A 134 -22.05 -10.10 2.99
C PHE A 134 -22.18 -11.60 3.12
N THR A 135 -23.39 -12.06 3.41
CA THR A 135 -23.74 -13.48 3.53
C THR A 135 -24.25 -14.07 2.21
N SER A 136 -24.79 -13.22 1.32
CA SER A 136 -25.38 -13.62 0.03
C SER A 136 -25.19 -12.54 -1.05
N ILE A 137 -25.36 -12.93 -2.32
CA ILE A 137 -25.32 -11.99 -3.46
C ILE A 137 -26.44 -10.95 -3.34
N ASN A 138 -27.62 -11.36 -2.88
CA ASN A 138 -28.77 -10.46 -2.70
C ASN A 138 -28.47 -9.34 -1.67
N GLU A 139 -27.64 -9.60 -0.65
CA GLU A 139 -27.20 -8.53 0.27
C GLU A 139 -26.25 -7.54 -0.39
N ILE A 140 -25.40 -7.99 -1.32
CA ILE A 140 -24.53 -7.11 -2.10
C ILE A 140 -25.37 -6.22 -3.02
N GLU A 141 -26.35 -6.81 -3.71
CA GLU A 141 -27.28 -6.10 -4.60
C GLU A 141 -28.13 -5.09 -3.82
N LYS A 142 -28.67 -5.48 -2.66
CA LYS A 142 -29.40 -4.56 -1.79
C LYS A 142 -28.54 -3.39 -1.32
N ALA A 143 -27.29 -3.65 -0.93
CA ALA A 143 -26.37 -2.60 -0.53
C ALA A 143 -26.02 -1.65 -1.68
N LEU A 144 -25.95 -2.16 -2.92
CA LEU A 144 -25.83 -1.33 -4.12
C LEU A 144 -27.06 -0.44 -4.26
N ASP A 145 -28.26 -1.02 -4.26
CA ASP A 145 -29.52 -0.28 -4.44
C ASP A 145 -29.70 0.82 -3.40
N GLU A 146 -29.41 0.52 -2.12
CA GLU A 146 -29.47 1.50 -1.03
C GLU A 146 -28.52 2.70 -1.28
N ARG A 147 -27.29 2.43 -1.75
CA ARG A 147 -26.30 3.47 -2.06
C ARG A 147 -26.69 4.30 -3.28
N ILE A 148 -27.14 3.64 -4.34
CA ILE A 148 -27.57 4.30 -5.57
C ILE A 148 -28.80 5.17 -5.30
N SER A 149 -29.77 4.66 -4.55
CA SER A 149 -30.97 5.41 -4.16
C SER A 149 -30.64 6.67 -3.35
N ALA A 150 -29.67 6.59 -2.44
CA ALA A 150 -29.21 7.76 -1.69
C ALA A 150 -28.58 8.83 -2.61
N LEU A 151 -27.73 8.42 -3.56
CA LEU A 151 -27.15 9.33 -4.56
C LEU A 151 -28.21 9.95 -5.47
N ASP A 152 -29.13 9.13 -5.97
CA ASP A 152 -30.22 9.58 -6.85
C ASP A 152 -31.12 10.60 -6.14
N SER A 153 -31.38 10.40 -4.83
CA SER A 153 -32.11 11.38 -4.01
C SER A 153 -31.39 12.72 -3.89
N VAL A 154 -30.06 12.71 -3.72
CA VAL A 154 -29.25 13.94 -3.65
C VAL A 154 -29.21 14.67 -4.98
N ILE A 155 -29.10 13.92 -6.09
CA ILE A 155 -29.14 14.47 -7.45
C ILE A 155 -30.48 15.13 -7.71
N GLU A 156 -31.60 14.46 -7.40
CA GLU A 156 -32.94 14.98 -7.66
C GLU A 156 -33.25 16.24 -6.83
N LEU A 157 -32.81 16.27 -5.57
CA LEU A 157 -32.92 17.46 -4.74
C LEU A 157 -32.14 18.64 -5.33
N THR A 158 -30.95 18.38 -5.86
CA THR A 158 -30.10 19.41 -6.48
C THR A 158 -30.72 19.90 -7.79
N LYS A 159 -31.29 19.00 -8.59
CA LYS A 159 -32.03 19.34 -9.80
C LYS A 159 -33.25 20.22 -9.50
N THR A 160 -34.07 19.84 -8.51
CA THR A 160 -35.20 20.65 -8.05
C THR A 160 -34.75 22.04 -7.59
N ARG A 161 -33.59 22.14 -6.92
CA ARG A 161 -33.00 23.43 -6.56
C ARG A 161 -32.60 24.23 -7.80
N ASN A 162 -31.97 23.61 -8.80
CA ASN A 162 -31.59 24.27 -10.05
C ASN A 162 -32.79 24.83 -10.79
N GLU A 163 -33.89 24.09 -10.90
CA GLU A 163 -35.12 24.56 -11.55
C GLU A 163 -35.62 25.87 -10.93
N LYS A 164 -35.59 25.97 -9.59
CA LYS A 164 -35.96 27.22 -8.88
C LYS A 164 -34.98 28.36 -9.17
N ILE A 165 -33.68 28.07 -9.23
CA ILE A 165 -32.64 29.06 -9.55
C ILE A 165 -32.78 29.55 -10.99
N GLU A 166 -33.06 28.66 -11.95
CA GLU A 166 -33.28 29.00 -13.35
C GLU A 166 -34.50 29.90 -13.53
N ILE A 167 -35.60 29.62 -12.83
CA ILE A 167 -36.79 30.48 -12.83
C ILE A 167 -36.44 31.89 -12.32
N ASP A 168 -35.73 32.02 -11.19
CA ASP A 168 -35.34 33.33 -10.65
C ASP A 168 -34.34 34.06 -11.59
N LEU A 169 -33.38 33.32 -12.15
CA LEU A 169 -32.41 33.85 -13.10
C LEU A 169 -33.11 34.42 -14.34
N ASN A 170 -34.04 33.67 -14.93
CA ASN A 170 -34.79 34.10 -16.11
C ASN A 170 -35.63 35.34 -15.81
N LYS A 171 -36.27 35.41 -14.63
CA LYS A 171 -37.04 36.59 -14.20
C LYS A 171 -36.15 37.85 -14.11
N ARG A 172 -34.93 37.71 -13.57
CA ARG A 172 -33.98 38.84 -13.44
C ARG A 172 -33.41 39.28 -14.78
N ILE A 173 -33.07 38.32 -15.66
CA ILE A 173 -32.63 38.61 -17.03
C ILE A 173 -33.73 39.34 -17.79
N GLN A 174 -34.97 38.91 -17.65
CA GLN A 174 -36.12 39.57 -18.26
C GLN A 174 -36.27 41.02 -17.77
N THR A 175 -36.12 41.24 -16.46
CA THR A 175 -36.16 42.59 -15.87
C THR A 175 -35.09 43.52 -16.48
N VAL A 176 -33.87 43.02 -16.67
CA VAL A 176 -32.79 43.77 -17.35
C VAL A 176 -33.13 44.03 -18.82
N SER A 177 -33.66 43.03 -19.52
CA SER A 177 -34.06 43.16 -20.93
C SER A 177 -35.14 44.24 -21.12
N ASP A 178 -36.15 44.25 -20.26
CA ASP A 178 -37.26 45.21 -20.35
C ASP A 178 -36.79 46.63 -19.99
N ALA A 179 -35.94 46.77 -18.97
CA ALA A 179 -35.32 48.06 -18.65
C ALA A 179 -34.52 48.62 -19.84
N ASN A 180 -33.71 47.78 -20.49
CA ASN A 180 -32.95 48.19 -21.69
C ASN A 180 -33.86 48.62 -22.84
N LYS A 181 -34.95 47.89 -23.11
CA LYS A 181 -35.92 48.24 -24.17
C LYS A 181 -36.63 49.56 -23.91
N SER A 182 -36.95 49.84 -22.65
CA SER A 182 -37.61 51.08 -22.24
C SER A 182 -36.65 52.25 -22.03
N GLY A 183 -35.34 52.06 -22.19
CA GLY A 183 -34.32 53.09 -21.93
C GLY A 183 -34.12 53.41 -20.44
N ASN A 184 -34.62 52.56 -19.55
CA ASN A 184 -34.50 52.71 -18.10
C ASN A 184 -33.19 52.10 -17.58
N THR A 185 -32.67 52.64 -16.48
CA THR A 185 -31.53 52.07 -15.77
C THR A 185 -31.97 51.00 -14.78
N TYR A 186 -31.04 50.14 -14.36
CA TYR A 186 -31.25 49.12 -13.33
C TYR A 186 -30.10 49.13 -12.32
N PRO A 187 -30.34 48.70 -11.07
CA PRO A 187 -29.30 48.72 -10.05
C PRO A 187 -28.21 47.67 -10.33
N GLU A 188 -26.96 48.00 -10.01
CA GLU A 188 -25.82 47.08 -10.14
C GLU A 188 -26.01 45.78 -9.34
N SER A 189 -26.75 45.85 -8.22
CA SER A 189 -27.11 44.69 -7.41
C SER A 189 -27.90 43.64 -8.20
N LEU A 190 -28.68 44.03 -9.21
CA LEU A 190 -29.41 43.10 -10.07
C LEU A 190 -28.44 42.25 -10.90
N ILE A 191 -27.39 42.85 -11.46
CA ILE A 191 -26.36 42.14 -12.23
C ILE A 191 -25.54 41.22 -11.31
N LYS A 192 -25.15 41.69 -10.12
CA LYS A 192 -24.47 40.86 -9.12
C LYS A 192 -25.30 39.64 -8.72
N ASN A 193 -26.62 39.79 -8.59
CA ASN A 193 -27.54 38.68 -8.32
C ASN A 193 -27.60 37.69 -9.49
N ILE A 194 -27.70 38.15 -10.74
CA ILE A 194 -27.67 37.31 -11.94
C ILE A 194 -26.39 36.46 -11.98
N GLU A 195 -25.23 37.08 -11.77
CA GLU A 195 -23.94 36.38 -11.78
C GLU A 195 -23.80 35.40 -10.60
N SER A 196 -24.37 35.73 -9.44
CA SER A 196 -24.45 34.80 -8.32
C SER A 196 -25.29 33.56 -8.64
N LEU A 197 -26.47 33.73 -9.25
CA LEU A 197 -27.35 32.62 -9.63
C LEU A 197 -26.70 31.72 -10.69
N LYS A 198 -26.06 32.30 -11.71
CA LYS A 198 -25.29 31.54 -12.71
C LYS A 198 -24.19 30.70 -12.07
N ARG A 199 -23.46 31.27 -11.10
CA ARG A 199 -22.41 30.55 -10.35
C ARG A 199 -22.99 29.40 -9.55
N GLN A 200 -24.13 29.60 -8.90
CA GLN A 200 -24.83 28.53 -8.16
C GLN A 200 -25.24 27.38 -9.10
N LEU A 201 -25.80 27.69 -10.28
CA LEU A 201 -26.13 26.66 -11.29
C LEU A 201 -24.89 25.88 -11.73
N SER A 202 -23.80 26.60 -12.05
CA SER A 202 -22.53 25.98 -12.46
C SER A 202 -21.98 25.02 -11.39
N ASN A 203 -21.97 25.46 -10.13
CA ASN A 203 -21.51 24.66 -9.01
C ASN A 203 -22.39 23.43 -8.79
N ASN A 204 -23.71 23.60 -8.81
CA ASN A 204 -24.67 22.49 -8.64
C ASN A 204 -24.56 21.48 -9.79
N ASN A 205 -24.37 21.94 -11.03
CA ASN A 205 -24.16 21.07 -12.18
C ASN A 205 -22.86 20.26 -12.07
N SER A 206 -21.79 20.89 -11.57
CA SER A 206 -20.50 20.23 -11.35
C SER A 206 -20.62 19.18 -10.25
N PHE A 207 -21.28 19.52 -9.15
CA PHE A 207 -21.62 18.59 -8.07
C PHE A 207 -22.44 17.39 -8.55
N MET A 208 -23.51 17.61 -9.34
CA MET A 208 -24.30 16.50 -9.90
C MET A 208 -23.47 15.62 -10.82
N LYS A 209 -22.59 16.20 -11.65
CA LYS A 209 -21.68 15.44 -12.52
C LYS A 209 -20.77 14.51 -11.71
N GLU A 210 -20.22 15.00 -10.60
CA GLU A 210 -19.43 14.17 -9.68
C GLU A 210 -20.26 13.03 -9.08
N ARG A 211 -21.50 13.30 -8.65
CA ARG A 211 -22.40 12.25 -8.14
C ARG A 211 -22.76 11.20 -9.19
N TYR A 212 -22.94 11.60 -10.44
CA TYR A 212 -23.17 10.64 -11.54
C TYR A 212 -21.95 9.77 -11.80
N ALA A 213 -20.74 10.32 -11.72
CA ALA A 213 -19.51 9.54 -11.85
C ALA A 213 -19.36 8.55 -10.67
N GLU A 214 -19.54 9.02 -9.45
CA GLU A 214 -19.51 8.20 -8.23
C GLU A 214 -20.52 7.04 -8.30
N ARG A 215 -21.74 7.32 -8.81
CA ARG A 215 -22.78 6.32 -9.03
C ARG A 215 -22.29 5.18 -9.94
N GLU A 216 -21.55 5.51 -10.99
CA GLU A 216 -21.04 4.51 -11.93
C GLU A 216 -19.85 3.73 -11.35
N ASP A 217 -18.94 4.42 -10.65
CA ASP A 217 -17.83 3.78 -9.94
C ASP A 217 -18.34 2.76 -8.90
N ILE A 218 -19.40 3.13 -8.17
CA ILE A 218 -20.06 2.24 -7.21
C ILE A 218 -20.61 0.99 -7.89
N LYS A 219 -21.28 1.11 -9.04
CA LYS A 219 -21.79 -0.08 -9.76
C LYS A 219 -20.66 -1.00 -10.19
N ILE A 220 -19.60 -0.44 -10.78
CA ILE A 220 -18.43 -1.21 -11.24
C ILE A 220 -17.80 -1.95 -10.06
N ALA A 221 -17.63 -1.28 -8.92
CA ALA A 221 -17.09 -1.89 -7.71
C ALA A 221 -17.98 -3.05 -7.20
N HIS A 222 -19.31 -2.86 -7.17
CA HIS A 222 -20.23 -3.92 -6.71
C HIS A 222 -20.27 -5.10 -7.68
N GLU A 223 -20.18 -4.88 -8.99
CA GLU A 223 -20.06 -5.98 -9.96
C GLU A 223 -18.78 -6.81 -9.74
N LEU A 224 -17.66 -6.14 -9.45
CA LEU A 224 -16.40 -6.82 -9.10
C LEU A 224 -16.55 -7.62 -7.81
N ASP A 225 -17.20 -7.05 -6.80
CA ASP A 225 -17.50 -7.73 -5.54
C ASP A 225 -18.40 -8.96 -5.75
N ILE A 226 -19.47 -8.86 -6.55
CA ILE A 226 -20.34 -10.00 -6.88
C ILE A 226 -19.54 -11.11 -7.58
N ARG A 227 -18.73 -10.76 -8.60
CA ARG A 227 -17.88 -11.72 -9.30
C ARG A 227 -16.89 -12.40 -8.34
N ARG A 228 -16.27 -11.63 -7.46
CA ARG A 228 -15.32 -12.16 -6.47
C ARG A 228 -16.02 -13.05 -5.45
N PHE A 229 -17.17 -12.61 -4.94
CA PHE A 229 -17.99 -13.36 -3.98
C PHE A 229 -18.42 -14.70 -4.54
N LYS A 230 -18.92 -14.74 -5.80
CA LYS A 230 -19.27 -16.00 -6.50
C LYS A 230 -18.08 -16.95 -6.56
N LYS A 231 -16.90 -16.44 -6.92
CA LYS A 231 -15.67 -17.24 -6.98
C LYS A 231 -15.28 -17.81 -5.60
N LEU A 232 -15.34 -17.00 -4.55
CA LEU A 232 -15.00 -17.42 -3.19
C LEU A 232 -16.00 -18.46 -2.63
N LYS A 233 -17.30 -18.28 -2.91
CA LYS A 233 -18.36 -19.19 -2.47
C LYS A 233 -18.58 -20.38 -3.41
N LYS A 234 -17.85 -20.47 -4.52
CA LYS A 234 -17.98 -21.50 -5.57
C LYS A 234 -19.40 -21.56 -6.15
N ILE A 235 -20.05 -20.41 -6.29
CA ILE A 235 -21.35 -20.24 -6.93
C ILE A 235 -21.12 -20.08 -8.43
N LYS A 236 -21.91 -20.78 -9.26
CA LYS A 236 -21.83 -20.69 -10.74
C LYS A 236 -22.44 -19.39 -11.26
#